data_AF-A0A2I0QVB8-F1
#
_entry.id   AF-A0A2I0QVB8-F1
#
_cell.length_a   1.000
_cell.length_b   1.000
_cell.length_c   1.000
_cell.angle_alpha   90.00
_cell.angle_beta   90.00
_cell.angle_gamma   90.00
#
_symmetry.space_group_name_H-M   'P 1'
#
loop_
_entity.id
_entity.type
_entity.pdbx_description
1 polymer ?
#
loop_
_entity_poly.entity_id
_entity_poly.type
_entity_poly.pdbx_seq_one_letter_code
_entity_poly.pdbx_strand_id
1 'polypeptide(L)'
;MIKRKVLTSLLATPLSLMVIFVVMFGEWKDPLELVVMSLMFCLFLAPYILFYAIPATLISDYITRKLNGLRRTGVALCVHLIFGMSFVLILSIFNTVRESEVEIVFISGVVVAIFFWVIDEIVRRKNVLIDK
;
A
#
# COMPACT_ATOMS: atom_id res chain seq x y z
N MET A 1 15.87 6.22 -7.19
CA MET A 1 15.20 5.20 -6.33
C MET A 1 14.21 5.81 -5.35
N ILE A 2 14.62 6.72 -4.46
CA ILE A 2 13.74 7.36 -3.45
C ILE A 2 12.55 8.10 -4.10
N LYS A 3 12.78 8.88 -5.17
CA LYS A 3 11.71 9.59 -5.91
C LYS A 3 10.56 8.67 -6.35
N ARG A 4 10.89 7.47 -6.87
CA ARG A 4 9.88 6.46 -7.26
C ARG A 4 9.06 6.00 -6.06
N LYS A 5 9.72 5.73 -4.94
CA LYS A 5 9.04 5.20 -3.74
C LYS A 5 8.13 6.26 -3.12
N VAL A 6 8.59 7.52 -3.04
CA VAL A 6 7.74 8.64 -2.60
C VAL A 6 6.53 8.82 -3.52
N LEU A 7 6.74 8.81 -4.84
CA LEU A 7 5.63 8.90 -5.80
C LEU A 7 4.64 7.74 -5.66
N THR A 8 5.16 6.52 -5.44
CA THR A 8 4.34 5.33 -5.20
C THR A 8 3.49 5.53 -3.94
N SER A 9 4.08 5.96 -2.83
CA SER A 9 3.35 6.22 -1.59
C SER A 9 2.28 7.31 -1.74
N LEU A 10 2.59 8.39 -2.44
CA LEU A 10 1.67 9.50 -2.68
C LEU A 10 0.45 9.11 -3.51
N LEU A 11 0.61 8.17 -4.46
CA LEU A 11 -0.50 7.70 -5.29
C LEU A 11 -1.24 6.52 -4.67
N ALA A 12 -0.52 5.56 -4.08
CA ALA A 12 -1.11 4.32 -3.56
C ALA A 12 -1.99 4.56 -2.35
N THR A 13 -1.56 5.44 -1.44
CA THR A 13 -2.27 5.73 -0.20
C THR A 13 -3.69 6.25 -0.45
N PRO A 14 -3.90 7.38 -1.13
CA PRO A 14 -5.25 7.90 -1.32
C PRO A 14 -6.12 6.95 -2.16
N LEU A 15 -5.56 6.29 -3.18
CA LEU A 15 -6.31 5.33 -3.99
C LEU A 15 -6.76 4.10 -3.20
N SER A 16 -5.89 3.56 -2.34
CA SER A 16 -6.27 2.45 -1.47
C SER A 16 -7.33 2.85 -0.45
N LEU A 17 -7.23 4.06 0.13
CA LEU A 17 -8.20 4.56 1.10
C LEU A 17 -9.57 4.81 0.47
N MET A 18 -9.60 5.36 -0.75
CA MET A 18 -10.86 5.52 -1.49
C MET A 18 -11.55 4.17 -1.69
N VAL A 19 -10.80 3.12 -2.10
CA VAL A 19 -11.39 1.79 -2.26
C VAL A 19 -11.87 1.21 -0.93
N ILE A 20 -11.10 1.37 0.14
CA ILE A 20 -11.50 0.91 1.48
C ILE A 20 -12.78 1.60 1.91
N PHE A 21 -12.89 2.93 1.78
CA PHE A 21 -14.09 3.68 2.16
C PHE A 21 -15.30 3.35 1.30
N VAL A 22 -15.12 3.18 0.00
CA VAL A 22 -16.21 2.74 -0.89
C VAL A 22 -16.72 1.35 -0.51
N VAL A 23 -15.82 0.38 -0.32
CA VAL A 23 -16.20 -1.04 -0.17
C VAL A 23 -16.65 -1.35 1.26
N MET A 24 -15.92 -0.85 2.26
CA MET A 24 -16.14 -1.22 3.67
C MET A 24 -17.15 -0.30 4.36
N PHE A 25 -17.25 0.96 3.94
CA PHE A 25 -18.07 1.97 4.61
C PHE A 25 -19.24 2.48 3.75
N GLY A 26 -19.27 2.15 2.45
CA GLY A 26 -20.39 2.50 1.58
C GLY A 26 -20.43 3.98 1.18
N GLU A 27 -19.29 4.68 1.31
CA GLU A 27 -19.13 6.11 1.05
C GLU A 27 -19.30 6.51 -0.43
N TRP A 28 -19.59 5.56 -1.32
CA TRP A 28 -19.88 5.84 -2.73
C TRP A 28 -21.17 6.66 -2.92
N LYS A 29 -22.05 6.69 -1.91
CA LYS A 29 -23.29 7.48 -1.93
C LYS A 29 -23.05 8.98 -1.84
N ASP A 30 -21.95 9.39 -1.21
CA ASP A 30 -21.59 10.78 -0.96
C ASP A 30 -20.17 11.06 -1.47
N PRO A 31 -19.98 11.27 -2.80
CA PRO A 31 -18.66 11.32 -3.42
C PRO A 31 -17.74 12.43 -2.89
N LEU A 32 -18.31 13.55 -2.44
CA LEU A 32 -17.54 14.65 -1.87
C LEU A 32 -16.97 14.26 -0.50
N GLU A 33 -17.76 13.61 0.34
CA GLU A 33 -17.33 13.12 1.65
C GLU A 33 -16.25 12.04 1.50
N LEU A 34 -16.44 11.10 0.57
CA LEU A 34 -15.44 10.08 0.22
C LEU A 34 -14.07 10.70 -0.10
N VAL A 35 -14.03 11.73 -0.95
CA VAL A 35 -12.77 12.39 -1.33
C VAL A 35 -12.15 13.10 -0.14
N VAL A 36 -12.93 13.87 0.62
CA VAL A 36 -12.45 14.62 1.78
C VAL A 36 -11.91 13.67 2.85
N MET A 37 -12.67 12.63 3.21
CA MET A 37 -12.25 11.62 4.18
C MET A 37 -10.97 10.91 3.72
N SER A 38 -10.91 10.48 2.45
CA SER A 38 -9.73 9.81 1.90
C SER A 38 -8.47 10.68 2.02
N LEU A 39 -8.57 11.98 1.72
CA LEU A 39 -7.45 12.90 1.82
C LEU A 39 -7.06 13.20 3.28
N MET A 40 -8.04 13.38 4.17
CA MET A 40 -7.76 13.61 5.59
C MET A 40 -7.10 12.39 6.24
N PHE A 41 -7.63 11.18 5.99
CA PHE A 41 -7.01 9.94 6.47
C PHE A 41 -5.65 9.69 5.81
N CYS A 42 -5.46 10.10 4.55
CA CYS A 42 -4.14 10.02 3.92
C CYS A 42 -3.10 10.86 4.69
N LEU A 43 -3.45 12.07 5.11
CA LEU A 43 -2.54 12.92 5.92
C LEU A 43 -2.29 12.31 7.31
N PHE A 44 -3.31 11.76 7.95
CA PHE A 44 -3.20 11.11 9.25
C PHE A 44 -2.35 9.84 9.21
N LEU A 45 -2.52 9.01 8.17
CA LEU A 45 -1.82 7.73 8.00
C LEU A 45 -0.47 7.87 7.29
N ALA A 46 -0.20 9.02 6.64
CA ALA A 46 1.05 9.29 5.94
C ALA A 46 2.31 8.90 6.71
N PRO A 47 2.51 9.27 8.00
CA PRO A 47 3.73 8.88 8.70
C PRO A 47 3.87 7.36 8.79
N TYR A 48 2.81 6.64 9.20
CA TYR A 48 2.84 5.18 9.32
C TYR A 48 3.11 4.49 7.99
N ILE A 49 2.43 4.94 6.94
CA ILE A 49 2.57 4.35 5.61
C ILE A 49 3.96 4.65 5.02
N LEU A 50 4.51 5.85 5.22
CA LEU A 50 5.87 6.15 4.75
C LEU A 50 6.91 5.30 5.50
N PHE A 51 6.80 5.18 6.82
CA PHE A 51 7.72 4.37 7.62
C PHE A 51 7.62 2.88 7.32
N TYR A 52 6.44 2.38 6.94
CA TYR A 52 6.23 0.95 6.74
C TYR A 52 6.33 0.52 5.26
N ALA A 53 5.66 1.24 4.37
CA ALA A 53 5.57 0.88 2.96
C ALA A 53 6.86 1.18 2.19
N ILE A 54 7.65 2.20 2.57
CA ILE A 54 8.94 2.45 1.92
C ILE A 54 9.91 1.27 2.16
N PRO A 55 10.16 0.80 3.40
CA PRO A 55 10.95 -0.41 3.62
C PRO A 55 10.43 -1.63 2.87
N ALA A 56 9.12 -1.87 2.86
CA ALA A 56 8.53 -2.98 2.10
C ALA A 56 8.92 -2.93 0.62
N THR A 57 8.84 -1.75 0.01
CA THR A 57 9.19 -1.56 -1.40
C THR A 57 10.70 -1.66 -1.67
N LEU A 58 11.56 -1.31 -0.71
CA LEU A 58 13.02 -1.47 -0.80
C LEU A 58 13.45 -2.93 -0.64
N ILE A 59 12.81 -3.65 0.28
CA ILE A 59 13.03 -5.09 0.50
C ILE A 59 12.54 -5.87 -0.73
N SER A 60 11.39 -5.50 -1.28
CA SER A 60 10.90 -6.05 -2.55
C SER A 60 11.92 -5.87 -3.69
N ASP A 61 12.52 -4.67 -3.82
CA ASP A 61 13.59 -4.42 -4.80
C ASP A 61 14.81 -5.31 -4.55
N TYR A 62 15.24 -5.42 -3.30
CA TYR A 62 16.42 -6.18 -2.93
C TYR A 62 16.25 -7.68 -3.21
N ILE A 63 15.11 -8.26 -2.82
CA ILE A 63 14.79 -9.68 -3.03
C ILE A 63 14.65 -9.97 -4.53
N THR A 64 14.03 -9.07 -5.28
CA THR A 64 13.71 -9.31 -6.69
C THR A 64 14.80 -8.87 -7.67
N ARG A 65 15.92 -8.30 -7.20
CA ARG A 65 16.99 -7.73 -8.06
C ARG A 65 17.60 -8.69 -9.09
N LYS A 66 17.55 -10.01 -8.85
CA LYS A 66 18.07 -11.05 -9.76
C LYS A 66 16.98 -11.71 -10.61
N LEU A 67 15.72 -11.33 -10.40
CA LEU A 67 14.56 -11.91 -11.08
C LEU A 67 14.10 -11.01 -12.22
N ASN A 68 13.61 -11.63 -13.30
CA ASN A 68 13.11 -10.92 -14.47
C ASN A 68 11.68 -11.35 -14.82
N GLY A 69 10.99 -10.50 -15.59
CA GLY A 69 9.65 -10.77 -16.12
C GLY A 69 8.61 -11.11 -15.04
N LEU A 70 7.75 -12.08 -15.35
CA LEU A 70 6.64 -12.50 -14.48
C LEU A 70 7.08 -13.01 -13.10
N ARG A 71 8.23 -13.70 -13.03
CA ARG A 71 8.76 -14.19 -11.74
C ARG A 71 9.08 -13.05 -10.79
N ARG A 72 9.68 -11.96 -11.31
CA ARG A 72 9.97 -10.75 -10.53
C ARG A 72 8.68 -10.13 -9.99
N THR A 73 7.70 -9.94 -10.86
CA THR A 73 6.42 -9.31 -10.53
C THR A 73 5.64 -10.12 -9.49
N GLY A 74 5.62 -11.46 -9.62
CA GLY A 74 4.98 -12.35 -8.65
C GLY A 74 5.66 -12.33 -7.27
N VAL A 75 6.99 -12.43 -7.23
CA VAL A 75 7.72 -12.36 -5.94
C VAL A 75 7.55 -10.99 -5.29
N ALA A 76 7.56 -9.90 -6.07
CA ALA A 76 7.29 -8.56 -5.55
C ALA A 76 5.89 -8.48 -4.92
N LEU A 77 4.87 -9.06 -5.54
CA LEU A 77 3.51 -9.10 -4.98
C LEU A 77 3.50 -9.82 -3.63
N CYS A 78 4.13 -11.00 -3.56
CA CYS A 78 4.21 -11.76 -2.32
C CYS A 78 4.87 -10.95 -1.19
N VAL A 79 5.96 -10.24 -1.48
CA VAL A 79 6.62 -9.39 -0.49
C VAL A 79 5.67 -8.30 0.01
N HIS A 80 4.99 -7.58 -0.90
CA HIS A 80 4.04 -6.54 -0.50
C HIS A 80 2.90 -7.10 0.36
N LEU A 81 2.33 -8.24 -0.03
CA LEU A 81 1.25 -8.90 0.74
C LEU A 81 1.73 -9.32 2.13
N ILE A 82 2.92 -9.91 2.25
CA ILE A 82 3.49 -10.29 3.56
C ILE A 82 3.63 -9.05 4.47
N PHE A 83 4.10 -7.93 3.93
CA PHE A 83 4.14 -6.68 4.68
C PHE A 83 2.72 -6.19 5.04
N GLY A 84 1.79 -6.11 4.09
CA GLY A 84 0.41 -5.71 4.36
C GLY A 84 -0.27 -6.54 5.46
N MET A 85 -0.08 -7.87 5.44
CA MET A 85 -0.63 -8.78 6.44
C MET A 85 0.08 -8.66 7.79
N SER A 86 1.41 -8.55 7.80
CA SER A 86 2.17 -8.45 9.06
C SER A 86 1.98 -7.12 9.78
N PHE A 87 1.57 -6.06 9.08
CA PHE A 87 1.19 -4.79 9.71
C PHE A 87 0.12 -4.97 10.79
N VAL A 88 -0.88 -5.82 10.55
CA VAL A 88 -1.95 -6.10 11.51
C VAL A 88 -1.42 -6.83 12.73
N LEU A 89 -0.55 -7.83 12.51
CA LEU A 89 0.08 -8.56 13.61
C LEU A 89 0.87 -7.61 14.53
N ILE A 90 1.60 -6.66 13.93
CA ILE A 90 2.33 -5.64 14.68
C ILE A 90 1.35 -4.81 15.53
N LEU A 91 0.29 -4.27 14.94
CA LEU A 91 -0.69 -3.46 15.66
C LEU A 91 -1.42 -4.24 16.77
N SER A 92 -1.72 -5.52 16.54
CA SER A 92 -2.32 -6.40 17.55
C SER A 92 -1.38 -6.67 18.73
N ILE A 93 -0.07 -6.88 18.48
CA ILE A 93 0.92 -7.08 19.56
C ILE A 93 1.01 -5.85 20.47
N PHE A 94 0.86 -4.64 19.92
CA PHE A 94 0.85 -3.39 20.68
C PHE A 94 -0.52 -3.05 21.30
N ASN A 95 -1.49 -3.98 21.30
CA ASN A 95 -2.87 -3.76 21.77
C ASN A 95 -3.52 -2.48 21.19
N THR A 96 -3.12 -2.09 19.99
CA THR A 96 -3.60 -0.86 19.32
C THR A 96 -4.92 -1.11 18.57
N VAL A 97 -5.23 -2.36 18.28
CA VAL A 97 -6.43 -2.78 17.52
C VAL A 97 -7.25 -3.70 18.42
N ARG A 98 -8.55 -3.43 18.52
CA ARG A 98 -9.48 -4.31 19.27
C ARG A 98 -9.72 -5.59 18.49
N GLU A 99 -10.05 -6.69 19.17
CA GLU A 99 -10.35 -7.97 18.51
C GLU A 99 -11.42 -7.84 17.42
N SER A 100 -12.44 -7.01 17.64
CA SER A 100 -13.51 -6.72 16.68
C SER A 100 -13.06 -5.97 15.41
N GLU A 101 -11.89 -5.34 15.45
CA GLU A 101 -11.36 -4.51 14.36
C GLU A 101 -10.28 -5.24 13.54
N VAL A 102 -9.77 -6.38 14.03
CA VAL A 102 -8.67 -7.13 13.41
C VAL A 102 -8.98 -7.50 11.95
N GLU A 103 -10.21 -7.96 11.67
CA GLU A 103 -10.61 -8.37 10.33
C GLU A 103 -10.61 -7.18 9.35
N ILE A 104 -11.17 -6.05 9.76
CA ILE A 104 -11.23 -4.83 8.93
C ILE A 104 -9.82 -4.31 8.68
N VAL A 105 -8.96 -4.27 9.70
CA VAL A 105 -7.57 -3.82 9.57
C VAL A 105 -6.77 -4.79 8.69
N PHE A 106 -7.04 -6.09 8.75
CA PHE A 106 -6.40 -7.11 7.91
C PHE A 106 -6.75 -6.93 6.44
N ILE A 107 -8.04 -6.83 6.13
CA ILE A 107 -8.51 -6.59 4.77
C ILE A 107 -7.94 -5.27 4.24
N SER A 108 -7.97 -4.21 5.06
CA SER A 108 -7.40 -2.90 4.71
C SER A 108 -5.89 -2.99 4.41
N GLY A 109 -5.12 -3.70 5.23
CA GLY A 109 -3.69 -3.91 5.02
C GLY A 109 -3.36 -4.65 3.71
N VAL A 110 -4.17 -5.66 3.37
CA VAL A 110 -4.05 -6.38 2.09
C VAL A 110 -4.38 -5.46 0.91
N VAL A 111 -5.47 -4.68 0.99
CA VAL A 111 -5.84 -3.72 -0.07
C VAL A 111 -4.72 -2.70 -0.28
N VAL A 112 -4.21 -2.09 0.79
CA VAL A 112 -3.08 -1.15 0.72
C VAL A 112 -1.86 -1.82 0.05
N ALA A 113 -1.49 -3.04 0.46
CA ALA A 113 -0.37 -3.77 -0.12
C ALA A 113 -0.52 -4.01 -1.64
N ILE A 114 -1.71 -4.37 -2.10
CA ILE A 114 -2.01 -4.58 -3.52
C ILE A 114 -1.81 -3.26 -4.29
N PHE A 115 -2.39 -2.15 -3.81
CA PHE A 115 -2.24 -0.85 -4.47
C PHE A 115 -0.78 -0.40 -4.51
N PHE A 116 -0.04 -0.56 -3.42
CA PHE A 116 1.39 -0.25 -3.37
C PHE A 116 2.18 -1.06 -4.38
N TRP A 117 1.89 -2.36 -4.51
CA TRP A 117 2.55 -3.21 -5.49
C TRP A 117 2.20 -2.80 -6.93
N VAL A 118 0.92 -2.59 -7.25
CA VAL A 118 0.47 -2.19 -8.59
C VAL A 118 1.16 -0.90 -9.01
N ILE A 119 1.16 0.11 -8.14
CA ILE A 119 1.74 1.42 -8.47
C ILE A 119 3.26 1.35 -8.54
N ASP A 120 3.94 0.66 -7.63
CA ASP A 120 5.41 0.51 -7.70
C ASP A 120 5.83 -0.17 -9.01
N GLU A 121 5.06 -1.18 -9.46
CA GLU A 121 5.30 -1.88 -10.71
C GLU A 121 5.05 -0.98 -11.94
N ILE A 122 3.96 -0.21 -11.96
CA ILE A 122 3.65 0.75 -13.03
C ILE A 122 4.74 1.82 -13.13
N VAL A 123 5.09 2.46 -12.01
CA VAL A 123 6.09 3.54 -12.00
C VAL A 123 7.47 2.99 -12.37
N ARG A 124 7.82 1.77 -11.93
CA ARG A 124 9.08 1.13 -12.32
C ARG A 124 9.17 0.89 -13.82
N ARG A 125 8.10 0.39 -14.46
CA ARG A 125 8.08 0.17 -15.91
C ARG A 125 8.28 1.48 -16.69
N LYS A 126 7.67 2.57 -16.23
CA LYS A 126 7.85 3.90 -16.84
C LYS A 126 9.30 4.41 -16.72
N ASN A 127 9.94 4.26 -15.55
CA ASN A 127 11.33 4.72 -15.39
C ASN A 127 12.32 3.92 -16.26
N VAL A 128 12.08 2.63 -16.49
CA VAL A 128 12.90 1.82 -17.41
C VAL A 128 12.77 2.27 -18.87
N LEU A 129 11.68 2.97 -19.23
CA LEU A 129 11.44 3.50 -20.57
C LEU A 129 12.03 4.91 -20.78
N ILE A 130 12.36 5.65 -19.71
CA ILE A 130 12.92 7.00 -19.79
C ILE A 130 14.45 6.98 -19.83
N ASP A 131 15.09 5.94 -19.28
CA ASP A 131 16.54 5.75 -19.30
C ASP A 131 17.03 4.91 -20.52
N LYS A 132 16.19 4.75 -21.55
CA LYS A 132 16.53 4.12 -22.84
C LYS A 132 16.47 5.13 -23.97
#